data_AF-A0A1L6JFD6-F1
#
_entry.id   AF-A0A1L6JFD6-F1
#
_cell.length_a   1.000
_cell.length_b   1.000
_cell.length_c   1.000
_cell.angle_alpha   90.00
_cell.angle_beta   90.00
_cell.angle_gamma   90.00
#
_symmetry.space_group_name_H-M   'P 1'
#
loop_
_entity.id
_entity.type
_entity.pdbx_description
1 polymer ?
#
loop_
_entity_poly.entity_id
_entity_poly.type
_entity_poly.pdbx_seq_one_letter_code
_entity_poly.pdbx_strand_id
1 'polypeptide(L)'
;MDSGESGAKIDNQTWLIDAGHDIIEKKRAQGREALTPRERLIHCFWIADYSMRNAGDLATARDLDFDYRTDGARAAAALDLPVAASLFALSEGELERRFFDLFDAVCAELRTR
;
A
#
# COMPACT_ATOMS: atom_id res chain seq x y z
N MET A 1 37.38 3.93 -17.96
CA MET A 1 36.82 3.42 -16.69
C MET A 1 35.43 3.99 -16.60
N ASP A 2 34.46 3.21 -17.04
CA ASP A 2 33.05 3.61 -17.03
C ASP A 2 32.49 3.12 -15.70
N SER A 3 32.50 3.99 -14.69
CA SER A 3 31.87 3.71 -13.39
C SER A 3 30.39 4.01 -13.54
N GLY A 4 29.66 3.06 -14.11
CA GLY A 4 28.20 3.10 -14.12
C GLY A 4 27.69 3.14 -12.69
N GLU A 5 27.07 4.26 -12.32
CA GLU A 5 26.20 4.35 -11.15
C GLU A 5 25.04 3.37 -11.33
N SER A 6 25.20 2.14 -10.85
CA SER A 6 24.04 1.29 -10.57
C SER A 6 23.47 1.76 -9.24
N GLY A 7 22.71 2.86 -9.27
CA GLY A 7 21.82 3.20 -8.16
C GLY A 7 20.92 1.99 -7.94
N ALA A 8 21.15 1.24 -6.86
CA ALA A 8 20.38 0.05 -6.55
C ALA A 8 18.91 0.45 -6.46
N LYS A 9 18.10 -0.02 -7.40
CA LYS A 9 16.66 0.22 -7.38
C LYS A 9 16.12 -0.44 -6.11
N ILE A 10 15.64 0.35 -5.17
CA ILE A 10 14.99 -0.13 -3.94
C ILE A 10 13.86 -1.08 -4.34
N ASP A 11 13.82 -2.28 -3.77
CA ASP A 11 12.78 -3.26 -4.07
C ASP A 11 11.40 -2.79 -3.58
N ASN A 12 10.35 -3.45 -4.04
CA ASN A 12 8.98 -3.04 -3.75
C ASN A 12 8.62 -3.14 -2.27
N GLN A 13 9.14 -4.14 -1.57
CA GLN A 13 8.84 -4.34 -0.15
C GLN A 13 9.55 -3.28 0.70
N THR A 14 10.85 -3.07 0.49
CA THR A 14 11.60 -2.03 1.22
C THR A 14 11.01 -0.64 0.98
N TRP A 15 10.68 -0.31 -0.27
CA TRP A 15 10.02 0.97 -0.57
C TRP A 15 8.67 1.13 0.14
N LEU A 16 7.84 0.08 0.17
CA LEU A 16 6.53 0.15 0.83
C LEU A 16 6.70 0.32 2.35
N ILE A 17 7.67 -0.36 2.96
CA ILE A 17 7.99 -0.24 4.38
C ILE A 17 8.40 1.19 4.72
N ASP A 18 9.35 1.76 3.98
CA ASP A 18 9.86 3.12 4.23
C ASP A 18 8.75 4.17 4.03
N ALA A 19 8.02 4.08 2.91
CA ALA A 19 6.91 5.01 2.63
C ALA A 19 5.78 4.89 3.66
N GLY A 20 5.47 3.66 4.09
CA GLY A 20 4.49 3.41 5.14
C GLY A 20 4.90 4.01 6.48
N HIS A 21 6.18 3.90 6.85
CA HIS A 21 6.73 4.48 8.06
C HIS A 21 6.56 6.00 8.10
N ASP A 22 6.95 6.70 7.02
CA ASP A 22 6.81 8.16 6.92
C ASP A 22 5.35 8.61 7.06
N ILE A 23 4.41 7.86 6.48
CA ILE A 23 2.98 8.16 6.54
C ILE A 23 2.41 7.90 7.94
N ILE A 24 2.85 6.85 8.62
CA ILE A 24 2.44 6.56 10.01
C ILE A 24 2.86 7.69 10.93
N GLU A 25 4.10 8.18 10.82
CA GLU A 25 4.59 9.30 11.62
C GLU A 25 3.82 10.60 11.30
N LYS A 26 3.57 10.89 10.01
CA LYS A 26 2.73 12.03 9.62
C LYS A 26 1.31 11.92 10.19
N LYS A 27 0.66 10.76 10.05
CA LYS A 27 -0.68 10.50 10.59
C LYS A 27 -0.72 10.68 12.11
N ARG A 28 0.31 10.24 12.81
CA ARG A 28 0.44 10.40 14.27
C ARG A 28 0.60 11.87 14.68
N ALA A 29 1.37 12.64 13.92
CA ALA A 29 1.64 14.04 14.23
C ALA A 29 0.50 15.01 13.83
N GLN A 30 -0.20 14.72 12.73
CA GLN A 30 -1.10 15.68 12.08
C GLN A 30 -2.54 15.17 11.88
N GLY A 31 -2.82 13.92 12.26
CA GLY A 31 -4.13 13.30 12.05
C GLY A 31 -4.30 12.67 10.67
N ARG A 32 -5.36 11.86 10.52
CA ARG A 32 -5.65 11.11 9.27
C ARG A 32 -6.03 12.08 8.15
N GLU A 33 -6.74 13.15 8.47
CA GLU A 33 -7.18 14.23 7.58
C GLU A 33 -6.03 14.92 6.83
N ALA A 34 -4.84 14.98 7.42
CA ALA A 34 -3.65 15.56 6.80
C ALA A 34 -3.05 14.69 5.67
N LEU A 35 -3.50 13.44 5.53
CA LEU A 35 -3.02 12.54 4.48
C LEU A 35 -3.69 12.84 3.14
N THR A 36 -2.86 13.04 2.12
CA THR A 36 -3.27 13.09 0.71
C THR A 36 -3.86 11.75 0.26
N PRO A 37 -4.62 11.71 -0.86
CA PRO A 37 -5.12 10.45 -1.40
C PRO A 37 -4.01 9.41 -1.62
N ARG A 38 -2.84 9.83 -2.10
CA ARG A 38 -1.71 8.91 -2.32
C ARG A 38 -1.18 8.32 -1.01
N GLU A 39 -0.98 9.15 0.00
CA GLU A 39 -0.53 8.69 1.32
C GLU A 39 -1.55 7.75 1.96
N ARG A 40 -2.85 8.04 1.83
CA ARG A 40 -3.92 7.15 2.30
C ARG A 40 -3.85 5.79 1.60
N LEU A 41 -3.68 5.80 0.28
CA LEU A 41 -3.59 4.56 -0.50
C LEU A 41 -2.37 3.72 -0.11
N ILE A 42 -1.20 4.35 0.00
CA ILE A 42 0.03 3.68 0.43
C ILE A 42 -0.13 3.11 1.83
N HIS A 43 -0.72 3.86 2.77
CA HIS A 43 -0.97 3.38 4.13
C HIS A 43 -1.94 2.19 4.15
N CYS A 44 -3.03 2.23 3.39
CA CYS A 44 -3.96 1.09 3.30
C CYS A 44 -3.28 -0.15 2.69
N PHE A 45 -2.42 0.05 1.70
CA PHE A 45 -1.68 -1.05 1.07
C PHE A 45 -0.58 -1.61 1.99
N TRP A 46 0.10 -0.75 2.74
CA TRP A 46 1.05 -1.13 3.78
C TRP A 46 0.39 -1.97 4.88
N ILE A 47 -0.82 -1.60 5.33
CA ILE A 47 -1.59 -2.39 6.32
C ILE A 47 -1.86 -3.80 5.79
N ALA A 48 -2.29 -3.91 4.52
CA ALA A 48 -2.54 -5.21 3.90
C ALA A 48 -1.24 -6.04 3.79
N ASP A 49 -0.13 -5.43 3.34
CA ASP A 49 1.17 -6.10 3.25
C ASP A 49 1.68 -6.59 4.61
N TYR A 50 1.63 -5.71 5.61
CA TYR A 50 2.01 -6.03 6.99
C TYR A 50 1.23 -7.23 7.54
N SER A 51 -0.09 -7.23 7.34
CA SER A 51 -0.97 -8.32 7.80
C SER A 51 -0.67 -9.63 7.07
N MET A 52 -0.62 -9.60 5.73
CA MET A 52 -0.36 -10.78 4.91
C MET A 52 1.01 -11.40 5.17
N ARG A 53 2.05 -10.58 5.41
CA ARG A 53 3.40 -11.09 5.68
C ARG A 53 3.58 -11.61 7.10
N ASN A 54 2.88 -11.04 8.09
CA ASN A 54 3.05 -11.43 9.49
C ASN A 54 2.10 -12.54 9.94
N ALA A 55 0.87 -12.57 9.41
CA ALA A 55 -0.16 -13.52 9.81
C ALA A 55 -0.61 -14.46 8.68
N GLY A 56 -0.38 -14.09 7.42
CA GLY A 56 -0.91 -14.84 6.27
C GLY A 56 -2.38 -14.57 5.96
N ASP A 57 -3.00 -13.63 6.67
CA ASP A 57 -4.40 -13.23 6.52
C ASP A 57 -4.57 -11.71 6.73
N LEU A 58 -5.79 -11.20 6.54
CA LEU A 58 -6.15 -9.79 6.71
C LEU A 58 -6.88 -9.50 8.03
N ALA A 59 -6.87 -10.44 8.99
CA ALA A 59 -7.48 -10.22 10.29
C ALA A 59 -6.78 -9.07 11.03
N THR A 60 -5.43 -9.07 11.01
CA THR A 60 -4.64 -7.98 11.63
C THR A 60 -4.88 -6.64 10.92
N ALA A 61 -5.05 -6.64 9.60
CA ALA A 61 -5.38 -5.42 8.85
C ALA A 61 -6.69 -4.78 9.33
N ARG A 62 -7.71 -5.61 9.58
CA ARG A 62 -9.03 -5.16 10.07
C ARG A 62 -8.95 -4.57 11.49
N ASP A 63 -8.10 -5.14 12.34
CA ASP A 63 -7.89 -4.66 13.70
C ASP A 63 -7.11 -3.34 13.73
N LEU A 64 -6.15 -3.16 12.80
CA LEU A 64 -5.38 -1.92 12.66
C LEU A 64 -6.20 -0.76 12.10
N ASP A 65 -7.03 -1.02 11.09
CA ASP A 65 -7.91 -0.02 10.48
C ASP A 65 -9.09 -0.72 9.80
N PHE A 66 -10.26 -0.74 10.47
CA PHE A 66 -11.46 -1.41 9.97
C PHE A 66 -11.86 -0.97 8.55
N ASP A 67 -11.59 0.29 8.20
CA ASP A 67 -12.00 0.89 6.92
C ASP A 67 -10.92 0.82 5.83
N TYR A 68 -9.77 0.15 6.06
CA TYR A 68 -8.61 0.19 5.13
C TYR A 68 -8.96 -0.19 3.69
N ARG A 69 -9.88 -1.14 3.46
CA ARG A 69 -10.29 -1.53 2.10
C ARG A 69 -11.14 -0.45 1.43
N THR A 70 -12.13 0.06 2.15
CA THR A 70 -13.02 1.12 1.64
C THR A 70 -12.22 2.39 1.35
N ASP A 71 -11.31 2.76 2.24
CA ASP A 71 -10.45 3.93 2.07
C ASP A 71 -9.39 3.73 0.98
N GLY A 72 -8.82 2.53 0.86
CA GLY A 72 -7.93 2.16 -0.23
C GLY A 72 -8.64 2.26 -1.59
N ALA A 73 -9.85 1.73 -1.72
CA ALA A 73 -10.63 1.83 -2.95
C ALA A 73 -10.96 3.29 -3.32
N ARG A 74 -11.40 4.10 -2.34
CA ARG A 74 -11.68 5.53 -2.55
C ARG A 74 -10.44 6.31 -2.97
N ALA A 75 -9.31 6.07 -2.31
CA ALA A 75 -8.06 6.74 -2.60
C ALA A 75 -7.50 6.34 -3.98
N ALA A 76 -7.59 5.07 -4.35
CA ALA A 76 -7.21 4.60 -5.69
C ALA A 76 -8.09 5.20 -6.78
N ALA A 77 -9.40 5.27 -6.57
CA ALA A 77 -10.32 5.91 -7.50
C ALA A 77 -10.01 7.41 -7.66
N ALA A 78 -9.72 8.13 -6.57
CA ALA A 78 -9.35 9.55 -6.62
C ALA A 78 -8.04 9.85 -7.36
N LEU A 79 -7.20 8.83 -7.58
CA LEU A 79 -5.90 8.94 -8.27
C LEU A 79 -5.92 8.31 -9.66
N ASP A 80 -7.08 7.84 -10.13
CA ASP A 80 -7.25 7.07 -11.38
C ASP A 80 -6.24 5.91 -11.47
N LEU A 81 -6.17 5.10 -10.41
CA LEU A 81 -5.28 3.94 -10.29
C LEU A 81 -6.08 2.64 -10.36
N PRO A 82 -6.36 2.12 -11.58
CA PRO A 82 -7.27 1.00 -11.76
C PRO A 82 -6.77 -0.31 -11.14
N VAL A 83 -5.46 -0.57 -11.06
CA VAL A 83 -4.93 -1.83 -10.49
C VAL A 83 -5.15 -1.84 -8.98
N ALA A 84 -4.78 -0.77 -8.29
CA ALA A 84 -5.01 -0.59 -6.87
C ALA A 84 -6.50 -0.55 -6.53
N ALA A 85 -7.33 0.13 -7.35
CA ALA A 85 -8.77 0.15 -7.18
C ALA A 85 -9.37 -1.27 -7.29
N SER A 86 -8.92 -2.05 -8.26
CA SER A 86 -9.37 -3.44 -8.43
C SER A 86 -8.96 -4.32 -7.26
N LEU A 87 -7.74 -4.14 -6.73
CA LEU A 87 -7.26 -4.87 -5.55
C LEU A 87 -8.16 -4.62 -4.34
N PHE A 88 -8.45 -3.35 -4.02
CA PHE A 88 -9.27 -3.00 -2.85
C PHE A 88 -10.76 -3.28 -3.03
N ALA A 89 -11.23 -3.52 -4.25
CA ALA A 89 -12.60 -3.95 -4.54
C ALA A 89 -12.82 -5.46 -4.30
N LEU A 90 -11.75 -6.25 -4.10
CA LEU A 90 -11.87 -7.67 -3.81
C LEU A 90 -12.53 -7.92 -2.44
N SER A 91 -13.22 -9.06 -2.33
CA SER A 91 -13.60 -9.58 -1.02
C SER A 91 -12.33 -9.90 -0.23
N GLU A 92 -12.41 -9.89 1.10
CA GLU A 92 -11.24 -10.10 1.97
C GLU A 92 -10.51 -11.42 1.66
N GLY A 93 -11.24 -12.54 1.56
CA GLY A 93 -10.63 -13.83 1.23
C GLY A 93 -10.10 -13.93 -0.21
N GLU A 94 -10.60 -13.14 -1.16
CA GLU A 94 -10.02 -13.07 -2.50
C GLU A 94 -8.77 -12.18 -2.53
N LEU A 95 -8.77 -11.10 -1.75
CA LEU A 95 -7.61 -10.26 -1.54
C LEU A 95 -6.46 -11.06 -0.92
N GLU A 96 -6.72 -11.84 0.14
CA GLU A 96 -5.73 -12.74 0.75
C GLU A 96 -5.10 -13.70 -0.27
N ARG A 97 -5.95 -14.38 -1.06
CA ARG A 97 -5.48 -15.32 -2.09
C ARG A 97 -4.60 -14.69 -3.16
N ARG A 98 -4.91 -13.45 -3.55
CA ARG A 98 -4.29 -12.78 -4.70
C ARG A 98 -3.27 -11.72 -4.33
N PHE A 99 -3.08 -11.45 -3.04
CA PHE A 99 -2.30 -10.32 -2.57
C PHE A 99 -0.90 -10.29 -3.18
N PHE A 100 -0.15 -11.38 -3.04
CA PHE A 100 1.23 -11.45 -3.51
C PHE A 100 1.33 -11.46 -5.05
N ASP A 101 0.34 -12.03 -5.76
CA ASP A 101 0.28 -12.00 -7.23
C ASP A 101 0.06 -10.58 -7.77
N LEU A 102 -0.64 -9.73 -7.02
CA LEU A 102 -0.97 -8.35 -7.40
C LEU A 102 0.02 -7.32 -6.84
N PHE A 103 0.85 -7.71 -5.86
CA PHE A 103 1.70 -6.81 -5.09
C PHE A 103 2.59 -5.93 -5.96
N ASP A 104 3.33 -6.54 -6.88
CA ASP A 104 4.27 -5.82 -7.74
C ASP A 104 3.57 -4.89 -8.72
N ALA A 105 2.40 -5.28 -9.22
CA ALA A 105 1.61 -4.45 -10.14
C ALA A 105 1.07 -3.20 -9.43
N VAL A 106 0.58 -3.33 -8.19
CA VAL A 106 0.15 -2.19 -7.37
C VAL A 106 1.33 -1.28 -7.01
N CYS A 107 2.48 -1.85 -6.64
CA CYS A 107 3.69 -1.07 -6.38
C CYS A 107 4.16 -0.29 -7.61
N ALA A 108 4.13 -0.91 -8.79
CA ALA A 108 4.49 -0.25 -10.04
C ALA A 108 3.55 0.93 -10.32
N GLU A 109 2.24 0.72 -10.18
CA GLU A 109 1.22 1.75 -10.39
C GLU A 109 1.37 2.93 -9.40
N LEU A 110 1.53 2.65 -8.10
CA LEU A 110 1.71 3.66 -7.06
C LEU A 110 2.95 4.54 -7.25
N ARG A 111 4.00 4.01 -7.86
CA ARG A 111 5.24 4.75 -8.13
C ARG A 111 5.16 5.66 -9.36
N THR A 112 4.08 5.60 -10.15
CA THR A 112 3.85 6.51 -11.30
C THR A 112 3.20 7.84 -10.92
N ARG A 113 2.69 7.94 -9.69
CA ARG A 113 2.06 9.15 -9.15
C ARG A 113 3.04 10.01 -8.38
#